data_AF-A0A975Q1F8-F1
#
_entry.id   AF-A0A975Q1F8-F1
#
_cell.length_a   1.000
_cell.length_b   1.000
_cell.length_c   1.000
_cell.angle_alpha   90.00
_cell.angle_beta   90.00
_cell.angle_gamma   90.00
#
_symmetry.space_group_name_H-M   'P 1'
#
loop_
_entity.id
_entity.type
_entity.pdbx_description
1 polymer ?
#
loop_
_entity_poly.entity_id
_entity_poly.type
_entity_poly.pdbx_seq_one_letter_code
_entity_poly.pdbx_strand_id
1 'polypeptide(L)'
;MILSDDSMPFWRNISLRATAHRVEGELVDNVHHFLVTVDHDGRAVTAVTGDSVRVPWVTCPSAAGQLTALVATPISISAKASIDQTRQCTHMLDLARLAIAQAARGGQRDYRVRVQYDPVRKGAAARLERDGAPFLDWLVRDGVVVSDGPFHGHDTHGRSVWSDAVMADPDLREAGLVLRRCIFVYRSRDYSVTRRRASDTANMEGVCYSFQPERASLAFRPPGFHELP
;
A
#
# COMPACT_ATOMS: atom_id res chain seq x y z
N MET A 1 3.38 9.15 17.23
CA MET A 1 4.50 8.27 17.65
C MET A 1 5.74 8.83 16.99
N ILE A 2 6.70 9.32 17.79
CA ILE A 2 7.95 9.88 17.28
C ILE A 2 8.78 8.70 16.76
N LEU A 3 9.16 8.75 15.48
CA LEU A 3 10.07 7.77 14.89
C LEU A 3 11.45 8.01 15.49
N SER A 4 11.98 7.03 16.22
CA SER A 4 13.34 7.09 16.77
C SER A 4 14.36 6.68 15.71
N ASP A 5 15.61 7.12 15.92
CA ASP A 5 16.78 6.78 15.10
C ASP A 5 16.98 5.25 14.96
N ASP A 6 16.60 4.49 16.00
CA ASP A 6 16.67 3.01 16.02
C ASP A 6 15.57 2.29 15.21
N SER A 7 14.68 3.01 14.53
CA SER A 7 13.66 2.35 13.70
C SER A 7 14.31 1.71 12.47
N MET A 8 14.16 0.38 12.35
CA MET A 8 14.63 -0.35 11.16
C MET A 8 14.09 0.33 9.89
N PRO A 9 14.88 0.47 8.81
CA PRO A 9 14.35 0.97 7.54
C PRO A 9 13.14 0.15 7.06
N PHE A 10 12.31 0.78 6.23
CA PHE A 10 11.26 0.09 5.46
C PHE A 10 11.60 0.19 3.99
N TRP A 11 11.39 -0.90 3.27
CA TRP A 11 11.42 -0.94 1.83
C TRP A 11 10.17 -1.62 1.30
N ARG A 12 9.75 -1.25 0.10
CA ARG A 12 8.71 -1.95 -0.65
C ARG A 12 9.06 -1.96 -2.12
N ASN A 13 8.91 -3.12 -2.75
CA ASN A 13 8.90 -3.29 -4.19
C ASN A 13 7.48 -3.64 -4.63
N ILE A 14 7.03 -3.00 -5.71
CA ILE A 14 5.81 -3.38 -6.43
C ILE A 14 6.20 -3.60 -7.87
N SER A 15 5.83 -4.74 -8.44
CA SER A 15 5.96 -5.02 -9.87
C SER A 15 4.58 -5.25 -10.46
N LEU A 16 4.33 -4.68 -11.64
CA LEU A 16 3.10 -4.84 -12.40
C LEU A 16 3.46 -5.26 -13.81
N ARG A 17 2.82 -6.32 -14.31
CA ARG A 17 3.08 -6.91 -15.63
C ARG A 17 1.74 -7.12 -16.34
N ALA A 18 1.49 -6.29 -17.35
CA ALA A 18 0.29 -6.40 -18.17
C ALA A 18 0.55 -7.22 -19.44
N THR A 19 -0.39 -8.12 -19.72
CA THR A 19 -0.59 -8.79 -21.00
C THR A 19 -1.92 -8.33 -21.59
N ALA A 20 -2.38 -8.93 -22.70
CA ALA A 20 -3.58 -8.47 -23.41
C ALA A 20 -4.87 -8.47 -22.55
N HIS A 21 -5.03 -9.44 -21.64
CA HIS A 21 -6.27 -9.65 -20.88
C HIS A 21 -6.03 -9.93 -19.39
N ARG A 22 -4.80 -9.70 -18.92
CA ARG A 22 -4.37 -10.03 -17.57
C ARG A 22 -3.28 -9.09 -17.12
N VAL A 23 -3.36 -8.68 -15.86
CA VAL A 23 -2.27 -8.01 -15.15
C VAL A 23 -1.91 -8.80 -13.91
N GLU A 24 -0.63 -9.10 -13.78
CA GLU A 24 -0.04 -9.67 -12.58
C GLU A 24 0.62 -8.55 -11.78
N GLY A 25 0.28 -8.46 -10.50
CA GLY A 25 0.86 -7.55 -9.55
C GLY A 25 1.50 -8.30 -8.40
N GLU A 26 2.71 -7.92 -8.03
CA GLU A 26 3.39 -8.42 -6.84
C GLU A 26 3.81 -7.25 -5.96
N LEU A 27 3.55 -7.38 -4.66
CA LEU A 27 4.01 -6.46 -3.64
C LEU A 27 4.84 -7.23 -2.62
N VAL A 28 6.09 -6.80 -2.43
CA VAL A 28 6.98 -7.32 -1.40
C VAL A 28 7.52 -6.15 -0.57
N ASP A 29 7.41 -6.22 0.74
CA ASP A 29 8.05 -5.28 1.67
C ASP A 29 8.61 -6.03 2.88
N ASN A 30 9.16 -5.34 3.89
CA ASN A 30 9.69 -6.01 5.08
C ASN A 30 8.63 -6.83 5.85
N VAL A 31 7.34 -6.61 5.64
CA VAL A 31 6.21 -7.13 6.45
C VAL A 31 5.25 -8.02 5.64
N HIS A 32 5.10 -7.75 4.35
CA HIS A 32 4.07 -8.30 3.48
C HIS A 32 4.68 -8.88 2.20
N HIS A 33 4.08 -9.96 1.71
CA HIS A 33 4.27 -10.45 0.35
C HIS A 33 2.92 -10.92 -0.18
N PHE A 34 2.38 -10.14 -1.12
CA PHE A 34 1.10 -10.40 -1.75
C PHE A 34 1.23 -10.45 -3.26
N LEU A 35 0.44 -11.32 -3.88
CA LEU A 35 0.24 -11.38 -5.31
C LEU A 35 -1.22 -11.04 -5.60
N VAL A 36 -1.47 -10.33 -6.69
CA VAL A 36 -2.81 -10.07 -7.21
C VAL A 36 -2.80 -10.30 -8.71
N THR A 37 -3.82 -10.99 -9.21
CA THR A 37 -4.07 -11.10 -10.65
C THR A 37 -5.40 -10.43 -10.97
N VAL A 38 -5.40 -9.59 -12.00
CA VAL A 38 -6.61 -8.95 -12.54
C VAL A 38 -6.79 -9.43 -13.98
N ASP A 39 -7.88 -10.15 -14.24
CA ASP A 39 -8.32 -10.51 -15.59
C ASP A 39 -9.33 -9.47 -16.12
N HIS A 40 -9.28 -9.19 -17.43
CA HIS A 40 -10.15 -8.20 -18.05
C HIS A 40 -10.44 -8.48 -19.54
N ASP A 41 -11.58 -8.00 -20.02
CA ASP A 41 -11.95 -8.07 -21.44
C ASP A 41 -11.46 -6.86 -22.26
N GLY A 42 -10.71 -5.96 -21.62
CA GLY A 42 -10.21 -4.70 -22.20
C GLY A 42 -11.13 -3.50 -21.95
N ARG A 43 -12.35 -3.74 -21.44
CA ARG A 43 -13.30 -2.69 -21.03
C ARG A 43 -13.52 -2.70 -19.52
N ALA A 44 -13.64 -3.88 -18.92
CA ALA A 44 -13.87 -4.06 -17.50
C ALA A 44 -13.14 -5.28 -16.93
N VAL A 45 -12.95 -5.25 -15.62
CA VAL A 45 -12.45 -6.37 -14.84
C VAL A 45 -13.44 -7.53 -14.89
N THR A 46 -12.97 -8.72 -15.24
CA THR A 46 -13.77 -9.95 -15.31
C THR A 46 -13.50 -10.88 -14.13
N ALA A 47 -12.28 -10.86 -13.57
CA ALA A 47 -11.94 -11.57 -12.35
C ALA A 47 -10.78 -10.88 -11.60
N VAL A 48 -10.74 -11.05 -10.28
CA VAL A 48 -9.61 -10.66 -9.44
C VAL A 48 -9.31 -11.76 -8.44
N THR A 49 -8.06 -12.21 -8.39
CA THR A 49 -7.56 -13.14 -7.37
C THR A 49 -6.44 -12.48 -6.57
N GLY A 50 -6.25 -12.96 -5.35
CA GLY A 50 -5.17 -12.51 -4.49
C GLY A 50 -4.59 -13.67 -3.70
N ASP A 51 -3.26 -13.74 -3.64
CA ASP A 51 -2.53 -14.73 -2.87
C ASP A 51 -1.66 -14.05 -1.81
N SER A 52 -1.54 -14.73 -0.68
CA SER A 52 -0.83 -14.25 0.51
C SER A 52 0.36 -15.14 0.79
N VAL A 53 1.55 -14.71 0.34
CA VAL A 53 2.80 -15.48 0.51
C VAL A 53 3.39 -15.25 1.90
N ARG A 54 3.39 -14.00 2.37
CA ARG A 54 3.82 -13.65 3.73
C ARG A 54 2.92 -12.56 4.30
N VAL A 55 2.43 -12.80 5.51
CA VAL A 55 1.41 -11.96 6.14
C VAL A 55 1.77 -11.58 7.56
N PRO A 56 1.40 -10.38 8.01
CA PRO A 56 1.54 -9.99 9.40
C PRO A 56 0.52 -10.68 10.31
N TRP A 57 -0.62 -11.09 9.77
CA TRP A 57 -1.74 -11.66 10.53
C TRP A 57 -2.31 -12.89 9.82
N VAL A 58 -2.65 -13.94 10.56
CA VAL A 58 -3.20 -15.18 9.99
C VAL A 58 -4.56 -15.01 9.31
N THR A 59 -5.27 -13.90 9.54
CA THR A 59 -6.55 -13.61 8.89
C THR A 59 -6.40 -12.89 7.55
N CYS A 60 -5.19 -12.43 7.21
CA CYS A 60 -4.95 -11.73 5.94
C CYS A 60 -5.31 -12.54 4.69
N PRO A 61 -5.03 -13.86 4.58
CA PRO A 61 -5.38 -14.64 3.40
C PRO A 61 -6.88 -14.62 3.07
N SER A 62 -7.76 -14.57 4.08
CA SER A 62 -9.20 -14.52 3.87
C SER A 62 -9.70 -13.23 3.22
N ALA A 63 -8.88 -12.17 3.19
CA ALA A 63 -9.23 -10.93 2.52
C ALA A 63 -9.20 -11.03 0.99
N ALA A 64 -8.56 -12.05 0.41
CA ALA A 64 -8.52 -12.27 -1.03
C ALA A 64 -9.93 -12.38 -1.64
N GLY A 65 -10.86 -13.04 -0.95
CA GLY A 65 -12.24 -13.18 -1.43
C GLY A 65 -13.01 -11.85 -1.55
N GLN A 66 -12.55 -10.80 -0.84
CA GLN A 66 -13.17 -9.47 -0.88
C GLN A 66 -12.86 -8.72 -2.20
N LEU A 67 -11.82 -9.13 -2.92
CA LEU A 67 -11.42 -8.52 -4.20
C LEU A 67 -12.45 -8.76 -5.31
N THR A 68 -13.33 -9.76 -5.17
CA THR A 68 -14.43 -10.02 -6.10
C THR A 68 -15.35 -8.81 -6.28
N ALA A 69 -15.41 -7.91 -5.29
CA ALA A 69 -16.13 -6.65 -5.39
C ALA A 69 -15.58 -5.69 -6.47
N LEU A 70 -14.40 -5.96 -7.02
CA LEU A 70 -13.79 -5.20 -8.11
C LEU A 70 -14.23 -5.68 -9.51
N VAL A 71 -14.91 -6.82 -9.62
CA VAL A 71 -15.47 -7.29 -10.91
C VAL A 71 -16.42 -6.22 -11.47
N ALA A 72 -16.41 -6.06 -12.80
CA ALA A 72 -17.09 -5.00 -13.55
C ALA A 72 -16.53 -3.58 -13.33
N THR A 73 -15.44 -3.39 -12.58
CA THR A 73 -14.74 -2.10 -12.55
C THR A 73 -14.19 -1.79 -13.94
N PRO A 74 -14.42 -0.58 -14.49
CA PRO A 74 -13.87 -0.20 -15.79
C PRO A 74 -12.34 -0.20 -15.80
N ILE A 75 -11.75 -0.63 -16.91
CA ILE A 75 -10.31 -0.52 -17.14
C ILE A 75 -9.98 0.94 -17.45
N SER A 76 -9.35 1.62 -16.48
CA SER A 76 -8.96 3.02 -16.58
C SER A 76 -7.80 3.32 -15.63
N ILE A 77 -6.89 4.20 -16.04
CA ILE A 77 -5.78 4.70 -15.21
C ILE A 77 -6.31 5.36 -13.92
N SER A 78 -7.53 5.90 -13.95
CA SER A 78 -8.15 6.58 -12.81
C SER A 78 -9.40 5.87 -12.29
N ALA A 79 -9.53 4.56 -12.55
CA ALA A 79 -10.70 3.80 -12.15
C ALA A 79 -10.97 3.93 -10.63
N LYS A 80 -12.21 4.27 -10.29
CA LYS A 80 -12.69 4.28 -8.91
C LYS A 80 -13.74 3.18 -8.77
N ALA A 81 -13.37 2.07 -8.14
CA ALA A 81 -14.34 1.07 -7.74
C ALA A 81 -15.15 1.60 -6.54
N SER A 82 -16.49 1.58 -6.66
CA SER A 82 -17.40 1.95 -5.57
C SER A 82 -17.56 0.77 -4.62
N ILE A 83 -16.53 0.54 -3.80
CA ILE A 83 -16.49 -0.58 -2.84
C ILE A 83 -16.21 -0.06 -1.43
N ASP A 84 -16.66 -0.82 -0.44
CA ASP A 84 -16.30 -0.58 0.95
C ASP A 84 -14.85 -1.01 1.20
N GLN A 85 -13.96 -0.02 1.27
CA GLN A 85 -12.53 -0.23 1.45
C GLN A 85 -12.18 -0.74 2.85
N THR A 86 -13.04 -0.51 3.84
CA THR A 86 -12.80 -0.97 5.22
C THR A 86 -12.85 -2.50 5.32
N ARG A 87 -13.65 -3.12 4.43
CA ARG A 87 -13.79 -4.57 4.33
C ARG A 87 -12.67 -5.23 3.55
N GLN A 88 -11.67 -4.48 3.09
CA GLN A 88 -10.59 -5.00 2.24
C GLN A 88 -9.27 -5.11 3.02
N CYS A 89 -8.37 -5.99 2.57
CA CYS A 89 -6.96 -5.80 2.89
C CYS A 89 -6.47 -4.59 2.09
N THR A 90 -6.08 -3.52 2.76
CA THR A 90 -5.61 -2.30 2.11
C THR A 90 -4.46 -2.55 1.14
N HIS A 91 -3.57 -3.49 1.44
CA HIS A 91 -2.44 -3.86 0.58
C HIS A 91 -2.89 -4.54 -0.72
N MET A 92 -3.73 -5.57 -0.63
CA MET A 92 -4.24 -6.25 -1.84
C MET A 92 -5.17 -5.34 -2.64
N LEU A 93 -5.97 -4.49 -1.98
CA LEU A 93 -6.81 -3.53 -2.67
C LEU A 93 -5.99 -2.48 -3.42
N ASP A 94 -4.99 -1.89 -2.76
CA ASP A 94 -4.11 -0.91 -3.39
C ASP A 94 -3.37 -1.55 -4.58
N LEU A 95 -2.88 -2.79 -4.43
CA LEU A 95 -2.23 -3.54 -5.51
C LEU A 95 -3.20 -3.86 -6.68
N ALA A 96 -4.44 -4.28 -6.39
CA ALA A 96 -5.44 -4.53 -7.41
C ALA A 96 -5.80 -3.26 -8.20
N ARG A 97 -5.89 -2.11 -7.52
CA ARG A 97 -6.13 -0.81 -8.18
C ARG A 97 -4.98 -0.42 -9.09
N LEU A 98 -3.73 -0.64 -8.64
CA LEU A 98 -2.55 -0.45 -9.48
C LEU A 98 -2.57 -1.38 -10.69
N ALA A 99 -2.95 -2.65 -10.52
CA ALA A 99 -3.08 -3.60 -11.62
C ALA A 99 -4.18 -3.19 -12.62
N ILE A 100 -5.33 -2.69 -12.16
CA ILE A 100 -6.39 -2.15 -13.05
C ILE A 100 -5.91 -0.93 -13.83
N ALA A 101 -5.19 -0.01 -13.18
CA ALA A 101 -4.60 1.14 -13.86
C ALA A 101 -3.54 0.68 -14.89
N GLN A 102 -2.75 -0.33 -14.55
CA GLN A 102 -1.76 -0.92 -15.44
C GLN A 102 -2.40 -1.65 -16.63
N ALA A 103 -3.58 -2.25 -16.48
CA ALA A 103 -4.31 -2.85 -17.61
C ALA A 103 -4.64 -1.80 -18.68
N ALA A 104 -4.99 -0.58 -18.27
CA ALA A 104 -5.22 0.53 -19.19
C ALA A 104 -3.92 1.08 -19.80
N ARG A 105 -2.82 1.04 -19.04
CA ARG A 105 -1.50 1.54 -19.46
C ARG A 105 -0.77 0.56 -20.41
N GLY A 106 -0.94 -0.74 -20.21
CA GLY A 106 -0.15 -1.79 -20.86
C GLY A 106 1.30 -1.86 -20.39
N GLY A 107 2.02 -2.91 -20.79
CA GLY A 107 3.45 -3.08 -20.51
C GLY A 107 3.76 -3.36 -19.03
N GLN A 108 4.88 -2.83 -18.55
CA GLN A 108 5.39 -3.09 -17.20
C GLN A 108 5.51 -1.79 -16.41
N ARG A 109 5.35 -1.89 -15.08
CA ARG A 109 5.62 -0.79 -14.15
C ARG A 109 6.24 -1.35 -12.87
N ASP A 110 7.30 -0.72 -12.40
CA ASP A 110 7.97 -1.07 -11.15
C ASP A 110 8.05 0.14 -10.22
N TYR A 111 7.77 -0.08 -8.93
CA TYR A 111 8.00 0.90 -7.87
C TYR A 111 8.96 0.31 -6.84
N ARG A 112 9.97 1.08 -6.45
CA ARG A 112 10.82 0.78 -5.30
C ARG A 112 10.76 1.92 -4.31
N VAL A 113 10.38 1.63 -3.09
CA VAL A 113 10.23 2.60 -2.02
C VAL A 113 11.21 2.30 -0.92
N ARG A 114 11.83 3.34 -0.36
CA ARG A 114 12.58 3.28 0.90
C ARG A 114 12.08 4.36 1.84
N VAL A 115 11.85 4.00 3.10
CA VAL A 115 11.49 4.93 4.17
C VAL A 115 12.38 4.66 5.37
N GLN A 116 13.04 5.70 5.86
CA GLN A 116 13.89 5.63 7.05
C GLN A 116 13.91 6.97 7.77
N TYR A 117 14.27 6.97 9.05
CA TYR A 117 14.52 8.21 9.77
C TYR A 117 15.80 8.87 9.22
N ASP A 118 15.75 10.18 8.99
CA ASP A 118 16.90 11.02 8.63
C ASP A 118 17.25 11.87 9.85
N PRO A 119 18.36 11.58 10.56
CA PRO A 119 18.74 12.29 11.77
C PRO A 119 19.17 13.74 11.51
N VAL A 120 19.69 14.03 10.32
CA VAL A 120 20.13 15.38 9.93
C VAL A 120 18.91 16.25 9.66
N ARG A 121 17.96 15.72 8.90
CA ARG A 121 16.71 16.40 8.54
C ARG A 121 15.60 16.20 9.58
N LYS A 122 15.84 15.45 10.66
CA LYS A 122 14.91 15.20 11.77
C LYS A 122 13.50 14.82 11.30
N GLY A 123 13.38 13.77 10.49
CA GLY A 123 12.10 13.33 9.95
C GLY A 123 12.22 12.02 9.17
N ALA A 124 11.09 11.46 8.75
CA ALA A 124 11.09 10.28 7.88
C ALA A 124 11.40 10.71 6.44
N ALA A 125 12.54 10.28 5.91
CA ALA A 125 12.86 10.40 4.50
C ALA A 125 12.25 9.22 3.75
N ALA A 126 11.34 9.50 2.82
CA ALA A 126 10.60 8.53 2.04
C ALA A 126 10.86 8.78 0.54
N ARG A 127 11.55 7.85 -0.12
CA ARG A 127 11.94 7.95 -1.52
C ARG A 127 11.24 6.88 -2.33
N LEU A 128 10.79 7.24 -3.52
CA LEU A 128 10.17 6.34 -4.49
C LEU A 128 10.91 6.45 -5.83
N GLU A 129 11.41 5.32 -6.30
CA GLU A 129 11.85 5.10 -7.67
C GLU A 129 10.70 4.47 -8.46
N ARG A 130 10.55 4.91 -9.71
CA ARG A 130 9.62 4.36 -10.68
C ARG A 130 10.40 3.91 -11.91
N ASP A 131 10.26 2.64 -12.28
CA ASP A 131 10.96 2.03 -13.42
C ASP A 131 12.49 2.25 -13.35
N GLY A 132 13.04 2.23 -12.14
CA GLY A 132 14.47 2.44 -11.88
C GLY A 132 14.94 3.90 -11.84
N ALA A 133 14.06 4.88 -12.08
CA ALA A 133 14.38 6.30 -11.99
C ALA A 133 13.79 6.95 -10.71
N PRO A 134 14.50 7.84 -10.01
CA PRO A 134 13.93 8.60 -8.90
C PRO A 134 12.69 9.38 -9.35
N PHE A 135 11.62 9.33 -8.55
CA PHE A 135 10.33 9.95 -8.90
C PHE A 135 9.76 10.83 -7.80
N LEU A 136 9.76 10.39 -6.53
CA LEU A 136 9.36 11.20 -5.38
C LEU A 136 10.39 11.11 -4.25
N ASP A 137 10.61 12.24 -3.57
CA ASP A 137 11.41 12.33 -2.34
C ASP A 137 10.62 13.19 -1.33
N TRP A 138 10.08 12.56 -0.29
CA TRP A 138 9.33 13.24 0.77
C TRP A 138 10.16 13.25 2.05
N LEU A 139 10.22 14.40 2.69
CA LEU A 139 10.57 14.49 4.11
C LEU A 139 9.28 14.68 4.91
N VAL A 140 9.00 13.78 5.85
CA VAL A 140 7.81 13.83 6.69
C VAL A 140 8.18 14.13 8.13
N ARG A 141 7.59 15.18 8.71
CA ARG A 141 7.71 15.56 10.12
C ARG A 141 6.33 15.67 10.73
N ASP A 142 6.13 15.08 11.90
CA ASP A 142 4.83 15.10 12.61
C ASP A 142 3.64 14.69 11.73
N GLY A 143 3.88 13.74 10.82
CA GLY A 143 2.87 13.26 9.88
C GLY A 143 2.65 14.12 8.64
N VAL A 144 3.32 15.28 8.51
CA VAL A 144 3.15 16.22 7.40
C VAL A 144 4.37 16.20 6.48
N VAL A 145 4.14 16.25 5.17
CA VAL A 145 5.19 16.40 4.16
C VAL A 145 5.74 17.83 4.21
N VAL A 146 7.01 18.00 4.57
CA VAL A 146 7.70 19.30 4.72
C VAL A 146 8.75 19.56 3.64
N SER A 147 9.04 18.59 2.78
CA SER A 147 9.87 18.80 1.59
C SER A 147 9.13 19.65 0.55
N ASP A 148 9.89 20.40 -0.24
CA ASP A 148 9.34 21.16 -1.37
C ASP A 148 8.67 20.26 -2.41
N GLY A 149 7.77 20.85 -3.19
CA GLY A 149 7.10 20.20 -4.30
C GLY A 149 5.58 20.09 -4.13
N PRO A 150 4.91 19.33 -5.01
CA PRO A 150 3.45 19.38 -5.15
C PRO A 150 2.68 18.77 -3.98
N PHE A 151 3.38 18.05 -3.08
CA PHE A 151 2.81 17.44 -1.88
C PHE A 151 3.15 18.19 -0.59
N HIS A 152 3.83 19.34 -0.66
CA HIS A 152 4.15 20.13 0.53
C HIS A 152 2.89 20.46 1.34
N GLY A 153 2.95 20.27 2.65
CA GLY A 153 1.82 20.45 3.57
C GLY A 153 0.81 19.31 3.59
N HIS A 154 1.02 18.24 2.80
CA HIS A 154 0.13 17.08 2.83
C HIS A 154 0.23 16.35 4.18
N ASP A 155 -0.91 16.27 4.89
CA ASP A 155 -1.05 15.38 6.03
C ASP A 155 -1.13 13.93 5.55
N THR A 156 -0.11 13.14 5.92
CA THR A 156 -0.04 11.72 5.57
C THR A 156 -1.03 10.87 6.39
N HIS A 157 -1.69 11.43 7.41
CA HIS A 157 -2.85 10.85 8.10
C HIS A 157 -4.13 11.03 7.27
N GLY A 158 -5.16 10.21 7.49
CA GLY A 158 -6.49 10.45 6.92
C GLY A 158 -6.62 10.19 5.41
N ARG A 159 -7.20 11.15 4.66
CA ARG A 159 -7.49 11.04 3.22
C ARG A 159 -6.45 11.77 2.37
N SER A 160 -6.21 11.28 1.15
CA SER A 160 -5.39 11.99 0.16
C SER A 160 -6.19 13.16 -0.43
N VAL A 161 -5.96 14.36 0.09
CA VAL A 161 -6.49 15.62 -0.46
C VAL A 161 -5.29 16.39 -1.02
N TRP A 162 -5.26 16.55 -2.34
CA TRP A 162 -4.14 17.16 -3.07
C TRP A 162 -4.63 18.23 -4.03
N SER A 163 -3.71 19.06 -4.50
CA SER A 163 -4.00 20.14 -5.45
C SER A 163 -4.52 19.60 -6.79
N ASP A 164 -5.20 20.46 -7.54
CA ASP A 164 -5.71 20.12 -8.88
C ASP A 164 -4.59 19.66 -9.81
N ALA A 165 -3.38 20.23 -9.68
CA ALA A 165 -2.21 19.82 -10.43
C ALA A 165 -1.83 18.35 -10.17
N VAL A 166 -1.83 17.91 -8.91
CA VAL A 166 -1.61 16.50 -8.56
C VAL A 166 -2.77 15.63 -9.04
N MET A 167 -4.00 16.11 -8.91
CA MET A 167 -5.18 15.34 -9.29
C MET A 167 -5.28 15.13 -10.82
N ALA A 168 -4.81 16.10 -11.59
CA ALA A 168 -4.77 16.08 -13.06
C ALA A 168 -3.64 15.21 -13.63
N ASP A 169 -2.64 14.84 -12.85
CA ASP A 169 -1.55 13.94 -13.25
C ASP A 169 -1.75 12.54 -12.60
N PRO A 170 -2.30 11.56 -13.35
CA PRO A 170 -2.55 10.23 -12.81
C PRO A 170 -1.29 9.50 -12.32
N ASP A 171 -0.15 9.75 -12.95
CA ASP A 171 1.11 9.10 -12.62
C ASP A 171 1.69 9.67 -11.32
N LEU A 172 1.64 10.99 -11.15
CA LEU A 172 2.02 11.67 -9.91
C LEU A 172 1.11 11.26 -8.75
N ARG A 173 -0.21 11.23 -8.99
CA ARG A 173 -1.22 10.81 -8.01
C ARG A 173 -1.02 9.35 -7.59
N GLU A 174 -0.80 8.44 -8.55
CA GLU A 174 -0.53 7.02 -8.30
C GLU A 174 0.70 6.82 -7.42
N ALA A 175 1.83 7.44 -7.79
CA ALA A 175 3.07 7.36 -7.00
C ALA A 175 2.92 7.97 -5.60
N GLY A 176 2.19 9.09 -5.48
CA GLY A 176 1.88 9.70 -4.18
C GLY A 176 1.08 8.75 -3.28
N LEU A 177 0.13 8.00 -3.84
CA LEU A 177 -0.65 7.01 -3.07
C LEU A 177 0.23 5.84 -2.61
N VAL A 178 1.12 5.36 -3.49
CA VAL A 178 2.10 4.30 -3.16
C VAL A 178 3.00 4.75 -2.01
N LEU A 179 3.63 5.93 -2.12
CA LEU A 179 4.56 6.44 -1.11
C LEU A 179 3.86 6.71 0.23
N ARG A 180 2.66 7.29 0.18
CA ARG A 180 1.83 7.53 1.37
C ARG A 180 1.47 6.24 2.11
N ARG A 181 1.12 5.16 1.39
CA ARG A 181 0.88 3.86 2.01
C ARG A 181 2.15 3.29 2.66
N CYS A 182 3.30 3.44 2.01
CA CYS A 182 4.57 2.99 2.57
C CYS A 182 4.92 3.74 3.87
N ILE A 183 4.71 5.05 3.91
CA ILE A 183 4.83 5.84 5.14
C ILE A 183 3.85 5.32 6.20
N PHE A 184 2.57 5.08 5.87
CA PHE A 184 1.62 4.46 6.79
C PHE A 184 2.12 3.15 7.38
N VAL A 185 2.62 2.23 6.56
CA VAL A 185 3.17 0.97 7.06
C VAL A 185 4.37 1.26 7.96
N TYR A 186 5.37 2.02 7.48
CA TYR A 186 6.59 2.37 8.22
C TYR A 186 6.33 2.84 9.67
N ARG A 187 5.40 3.80 9.89
CA ARG A 187 5.02 4.29 11.24
C ARG A 187 4.09 3.36 12.02
N SER A 188 3.35 2.48 11.36
CA SER A 188 2.47 1.52 12.02
C SER A 188 3.18 0.24 12.46
N ARG A 189 4.43 0.04 12.01
CA ARG A 189 5.25 -1.08 12.45
C ARG A 189 5.50 -0.95 13.95
N ASP A 190 5.20 -2.04 14.63
CA ASP A 190 5.49 -2.17 16.05
C ASP A 190 6.61 -3.19 16.21
N TYR A 191 7.73 -2.72 16.73
CA TYR A 191 8.91 -3.50 17.04
C TYR A 191 8.76 -4.31 18.35
N SER A 192 7.61 -4.19 19.03
CA SER A 192 7.36 -4.95 20.27
C SER A 192 6.92 -6.39 19.99
N VAL A 193 7.61 -7.34 20.60
CA VAL A 193 7.25 -8.77 20.64
C VAL A 193 5.98 -9.06 21.47
N THR A 194 5.39 -8.03 22.10
CA THR A 194 4.26 -8.18 23.02
C THR A 194 2.91 -8.22 22.31
N ARG A 195 2.78 -7.60 21.13
CA ARG A 195 1.51 -7.62 20.36
C ARG A 195 1.34 -8.93 19.61
N ARG A 196 0.49 -9.80 20.17
CA ARG A 196 0.21 -11.12 19.59
C ARG A 196 -0.99 -11.09 18.66
N ARG A 197 -1.93 -10.17 18.87
CA ARG A 197 -3.18 -10.02 18.11
C ARG A 197 -3.30 -8.61 17.53
N ALA A 198 -4.05 -8.48 16.44
CA ALA A 198 -4.39 -7.18 15.87
C ALA A 198 -5.16 -6.31 16.88
N SER A 199 -6.02 -6.90 17.71
CA SER A 199 -6.73 -6.22 18.80
C SER A 199 -5.82 -5.55 19.83
N ASP A 200 -4.55 -5.96 19.92
CA ASP A 200 -3.58 -5.37 20.86
C ASP A 200 -3.06 -4.01 20.36
N THR A 201 -3.50 -3.57 19.17
CA THR A 201 -3.11 -2.30 18.54
C THR A 201 -4.30 -1.34 18.47
N ALA A 202 -4.61 -0.67 19.57
CA ALA A 202 -5.80 0.18 19.71
C ALA A 202 -5.95 1.26 18.60
N ASN A 203 -4.85 1.82 18.09
CA ASN A 203 -4.89 2.87 17.06
C ASN A 203 -5.05 2.35 15.62
N MET A 204 -5.29 1.06 15.43
CA MET A 204 -5.41 0.43 14.12
C MET A 204 -6.80 -0.18 13.89
N GLU A 205 -7.76 0.01 14.80
CA GLU A 205 -9.12 -0.49 14.61
C GLU A 205 -9.72 -0.02 13.28
N GLY A 206 -10.31 -0.95 12.52
CA GLY A 206 -11.00 -0.66 11.27
C GLY A 206 -10.10 -0.33 10.07
N VAL A 207 -8.77 -0.24 10.22
CA VAL A 207 -7.87 0.25 9.14
C VAL A 207 -7.69 -0.74 7.98
N CYS A 208 -7.97 -2.03 8.19
CA CYS A 208 -8.02 -3.05 7.15
C CYS A 208 -8.84 -4.27 7.61
N TYR A 209 -8.96 -5.27 6.72
CA TYR A 209 -9.65 -6.54 6.98
C TYR A 209 -9.33 -7.17 8.35
N SER A 210 -8.05 -7.34 8.68
CA SER A 210 -7.63 -7.99 9.92
C SER A 210 -7.94 -7.18 11.17
N PHE A 211 -8.06 -5.84 11.05
CA PHE A 211 -8.35 -4.94 12.16
C PHE A 211 -9.84 -4.60 12.31
N GLN A 212 -10.73 -5.23 11.52
CA GLN A 212 -12.17 -5.06 11.73
C GLN A 212 -12.56 -5.60 13.12
N PRO A 213 -13.51 -4.97 13.84
CA PRO A 213 -13.90 -5.38 15.18
C PRO A 213 -14.25 -6.86 15.30
N GLU A 214 -14.91 -7.42 14.28
CA GLU A 214 -15.32 -8.82 14.26
C GLU A 214 -14.16 -9.82 14.04
N ARG A 215 -12.97 -9.34 13.67
CA ARG A 215 -11.81 -10.18 13.29
C ARG A 215 -10.55 -9.90 14.10
N ALA A 216 -10.41 -8.71 14.67
CA ALA A 216 -9.17 -8.26 15.30
C ALA A 216 -8.69 -9.18 16.43
N SER A 217 -9.63 -9.75 17.19
CA SER A 217 -9.34 -10.73 18.25
C SER A 217 -8.87 -12.09 17.71
N LEU A 218 -9.18 -12.44 16.45
CA LEU A 218 -8.79 -13.69 15.80
C LEU A 218 -7.51 -13.53 14.94
N ALA A 219 -7.07 -12.30 14.68
CA ALA A 219 -5.92 -11.98 13.86
C ALA A 219 -4.63 -12.03 14.66
N PHE A 220 -4.00 -13.20 14.80
CA PHE A 220 -2.72 -13.37 15.48
C PHE A 220 -1.51 -13.35 14.53
N ARG A 221 -0.33 -13.03 15.06
CA ARG A 221 0.95 -13.15 14.33
C ARG A 221 1.20 -14.61 13.93
N PRO A 222 1.50 -14.92 12.66
CA PRO A 222 1.87 -16.28 12.27
C PRO A 222 3.11 -16.78 13.05
N PRO A 223 3.22 -18.10 13.31
CA PRO A 223 4.44 -18.67 13.86
C PRO A 223 5.67 -18.29 13.03
N GLY A 224 6.75 -17.84 13.69
CA GLY A 224 7.98 -17.43 13.02
C GLY A 224 7.88 -16.10 12.27
N PHE A 225 6.79 -15.33 12.40
CA PHE A 225 6.71 -13.99 11.83
C PHE A 225 7.85 -13.11 12.34
N HIS A 226 8.61 -12.57 11.40
CA HIS A 226 9.60 -11.52 11.60
C HIS A 226 9.60 -10.61 10.37
N GLU A 227 10.01 -9.38 10.57
CA GLU A 227 10.26 -8.50 9.43
C GLU A 227 11.54 -8.92 8.72
N LEU A 228 11.52 -8.89 7.38
CA LEU A 228 12.72 -9.07 6.60
C LEU A 228 13.63 -7.83 6.77
N PRO A 229 14.96 -7.98 6.69
CA PRO A 229 15.88 -6.85 6.70
C PRO A 229 15.68 -5.93 5.49
#